data_AF-A0A0T5NMF2-F1
#
_entry.id   AF-A0A0T5NMF2-F1
#
_cell.length_a   1.000
_cell.length_b   1.000
_cell.length_c   1.000
_cell.angle_alpha   90.00
_cell.angle_beta   90.00
_cell.angle_gamma   90.00
#
_symmetry.space_group_name_H-M   'P 1'
#
loop_
_entity.id
_entity.type
_entity.pdbx_description
1 polymer ?
#
loop_
_entity_poly.entity_id
_entity_poly.type
_entity_poly.pdbx_seq_one_letter_code
_entity_poly.pdbx_strand_id
1 'polypeptide(L)'
;DRADQTAIIWEPDDPNDAAQHITYRQLHAETCKMANVLKNLGVGRGDRVVLYLPMIPEAAYAMLACARIGAIHSIVFAGFSPDALGARVDGCDAKVVITADTAPRGGRVTKLKDNVNQA
;
A
#
# COMPACT_ATOMS: atom_id res chain seq x y z
N ASP A 1 -24.33 -7.62 -7.35
CA ASP A 1 -24.39 -9.10 -7.37
C ASP A 1 -23.12 -9.81 -6.86
N ARG A 2 -21.92 -9.21 -6.89
CA ARG A 2 -20.67 -9.88 -6.42
C ARG A 2 -20.16 -9.42 -5.05
N ALA A 3 -20.95 -8.66 -4.30
CA ALA A 3 -20.48 -7.97 -3.10
C ALA A 3 -19.89 -8.92 -2.05
N ASP A 4 -20.53 -10.07 -1.84
CA ASP A 4 -20.13 -11.01 -0.79
C ASP A 4 -19.19 -12.13 -1.30
N GLN A 5 -18.81 -12.09 -2.59
CA GLN A 5 -17.78 -12.97 -3.15
C GLN A 5 -16.40 -12.51 -2.65
N THR A 6 -15.53 -13.46 -2.31
CA THR A 6 -14.12 -13.19 -2.02
C THR A 6 -13.43 -12.56 -3.23
N ALA A 7 -12.82 -11.39 -3.02
CA ALA A 7 -12.02 -10.66 -3.98
C ALA A 7 -10.52 -10.95 -3.79
N ILE A 8 -10.07 -11.02 -2.55
CA ILE A 8 -8.68 -11.29 -2.17
C ILE A 8 -8.69 -12.41 -1.13
N ILE A 9 -7.86 -13.42 -1.37
CA ILE A 9 -7.41 -14.37 -0.34
C ILE A 9 -6.00 -13.93 -0.01
N TRP A 10 -5.78 -13.48 1.23
CA TRP A 10 -4.47 -13.08 1.71
C TRP A 10 -3.91 -14.15 2.63
N GLU A 11 -2.76 -14.69 2.26
CA GLU A 11 -2.02 -15.67 3.03
C GLU A 11 -0.95 -14.92 3.87
N PRO A 12 -0.96 -15.06 5.20
CA PRO A 12 0.09 -14.52 6.07
C PRO A 12 1.47 -15.14 5.80
N ASP A 13 2.53 -14.56 6.38
CA ASP A 13 3.89 -15.11 6.27
C ASP A 13 4.05 -16.41 7.09
N ASP A 14 3.39 -16.51 8.24
CA ASP A 14 3.36 -17.75 9.03
C ASP A 14 2.32 -18.72 8.42
N PRO A 15 2.72 -19.91 7.95
CA PRO A 15 1.80 -20.89 7.37
C PRO A 15 0.81 -21.48 8.38
N ASN A 16 0.99 -21.25 9.67
CA ASN A 16 0.05 -21.66 10.71
C ASN A 16 -1.06 -20.62 10.95
N ASP A 17 -0.87 -19.39 10.47
CA ASP A 17 -1.90 -18.35 10.57
C ASP A 17 -2.98 -18.58 9.51
N ALA A 18 -4.24 -18.32 9.87
CA ALA A 18 -5.35 -18.52 8.96
C ALA A 18 -5.36 -17.46 7.85
N ALA A 19 -5.60 -17.93 6.62
CA ALA A 19 -5.82 -17.06 5.46
C ALA A 19 -6.99 -16.08 5.71
N GLN A 20 -6.80 -14.83 5.32
CA GLN A 20 -7.86 -13.82 5.38
C GLN A 20 -8.62 -13.80 4.05
N HIS A 21 -9.93 -14.00 4.13
CA HIS A 21 -10.83 -13.89 2.98
C HIS A 21 -11.52 -12.53 2.98
N ILE A 22 -11.18 -11.68 2.01
CA ILE A 22 -11.71 -10.32 1.90
C ILE A 22 -12.70 -10.29 0.74
N THR A 23 -13.96 -10.01 1.05
CA THR A 23 -15.04 -9.86 0.07
C THR A 23 -14.91 -8.58 -0.75
N TYR A 24 -15.53 -8.51 -1.93
CA TYR A 24 -15.60 -7.27 -2.72
C TYR A 24 -16.21 -6.11 -1.93
N ARG A 25 -17.18 -6.38 -1.05
CA ARG A 25 -17.79 -5.38 -0.16
C ARG A 25 -16.77 -4.79 0.81
N GLN A 26 -15.99 -5.63 1.47
CA GLN A 26 -14.93 -5.20 2.39
C GLN A 26 -13.81 -4.45 1.64
N LEU A 27 -13.34 -5.00 0.52
CA LEU A 27 -12.35 -4.35 -0.35
C LEU A 27 -12.80 -2.96 -0.78
N HIS A 28 -14.06 -2.81 -1.20
CA HIS A 28 -14.62 -1.52 -1.59
C HIS A 28 -14.69 -0.55 -0.41
N ALA A 29 -15.10 -1.01 0.78
CA ALA A 29 -15.18 -0.19 1.98
C ALA A 29 -13.79 0.35 2.38
N GLU A 30 -12.77 -0.51 2.45
CA GLU A 30 -11.41 -0.11 2.81
C GLU A 30 -10.76 0.78 1.74
N THR A 31 -10.98 0.48 0.46
CA THR A 31 -10.55 1.35 -0.66
C THR A 31 -11.17 2.75 -0.53
N CYS A 32 -12.46 2.84 -0.20
CA CYS A 32 -13.13 4.14 -0.02
C CYS A 32 -12.58 4.90 1.18
N LYS A 33 -12.34 4.21 2.30
CA LYS A 33 -11.75 4.79 3.50
C LYS A 33 -10.35 5.35 3.20
N MET A 34 -9.49 4.55 2.57
CA MET A 34 -8.15 4.98 2.17
C MET A 34 -8.18 6.17 1.19
N ALA A 35 -9.09 6.14 0.21
CA ALA A 35 -9.27 7.25 -0.73
C ALA A 35 -9.69 8.55 -0.01
N ASN A 36 -10.51 8.47 1.03
CA ASN A 36 -10.90 9.63 1.83
C ASN A 36 -9.72 10.17 2.66
N VAL A 37 -8.88 9.30 3.23
CA VAL A 37 -7.64 9.70 3.89
C VAL A 37 -6.73 10.47 2.92
N LEU A 38 -6.49 9.93 1.72
CA LEU A 38 -5.66 10.59 0.70
C LEU A 38 -6.20 11.96 0.30
N LYS A 39 -7.51 12.09 0.08
CA LYS A 39 -8.14 13.39 -0.19
C LYS A 39 -7.98 14.37 0.96
N ASN A 40 -8.07 13.92 2.21
CA ASN A 40 -7.86 14.78 3.39
C ASN A 40 -6.40 15.26 3.51
N LEU A 41 -5.44 14.47 3.01
CA LEU A 41 -4.04 14.87 2.84
C LEU A 41 -3.80 15.74 1.60
N GLY A 42 -4.87 16.12 0.89
CA GLY A 42 -4.83 16.98 -0.29
C GLY A 42 -4.47 16.28 -1.59
N VAL A 43 -4.39 14.94 -1.63
CA VAL A 43 -4.09 14.18 -2.86
C VAL A 43 -5.30 14.22 -3.80
N GLY A 44 -5.03 14.55 -5.07
CA GLY A 44 -6.03 14.61 -6.13
C GLY A 44 -5.57 13.97 -7.44
N ARG A 45 -6.30 14.28 -8.52
CA ARG A 45 -6.00 13.77 -9.86
C ARG A 45 -4.60 14.22 -10.31
N GLY A 46 -3.78 13.27 -10.76
CA GLY A 46 -2.43 13.53 -11.27
C GLY A 46 -1.34 13.68 -10.22
N ASP A 47 -1.70 13.74 -8.93
CA ASP A 47 -0.70 13.66 -7.84
C ASP A 47 -0.09 12.25 -7.79
N ARG A 48 1.20 12.17 -7.48
CA ARG A 48 1.92 10.90 -7.35
C ARG A 48 1.93 10.46 -5.89
N VAL A 49 1.59 9.19 -5.66
CA VAL A 49 1.61 8.56 -4.33
C VAL A 49 2.53 7.35 -4.40
N VAL A 50 3.62 7.39 -3.64
CA VAL A 50 4.54 6.25 -3.55
C VAL A 50 4.01 5.22 -2.57
N LEU A 51 3.98 3.95 -2.96
CA LEU A 51 3.62 2.83 -2.09
C LEU A 51 4.88 2.02 -1.81
N TYR A 52 5.34 2.05 -0.56
CA TYR A 52 6.45 1.26 -0.05
C TYR A 52 5.94 0.34 1.06
N LEU A 53 5.21 -0.69 0.64
CA LEU A 53 4.44 -1.61 1.49
C LEU A 53 4.87 -3.06 1.29
N PRO A 54 4.71 -3.93 2.31
CA PRO A 54 4.84 -5.37 2.14
C PRO A 54 3.64 -5.95 1.37
N MET A 55 3.66 -7.28 1.16
CA MET A 55 2.55 -8.01 0.54
C MET A 55 1.39 -8.21 1.53
N ILE A 56 0.70 -7.11 1.85
CA ILE A 56 -0.47 -7.06 2.74
C ILE A 56 -1.71 -6.52 2.01
N PRO A 57 -2.94 -6.79 2.48
CA PRO A 57 -4.17 -6.32 1.82
C PRO A 57 -4.21 -4.81 1.59
N GLU A 58 -3.64 -4.03 2.52
CA GLU A 58 -3.58 -2.58 2.48
C GLU A 58 -2.83 -2.06 1.24
N ALA A 59 -1.88 -2.83 0.68
CA ALA A 59 -1.23 -2.47 -0.57
C ALA A 59 -2.24 -2.42 -1.74
N ALA A 60 -3.17 -3.37 -1.80
CA ALA A 60 -4.25 -3.35 -2.79
C ALA A 60 -5.22 -2.20 -2.52
N TYR A 61 -5.56 -1.94 -1.25
CA TYR A 61 -6.47 -0.84 -0.88
C TYR A 61 -5.89 0.51 -1.27
N ALA A 62 -4.61 0.75 -0.99
CA ALA A 62 -3.88 1.96 -1.35
C ALA A 62 -3.78 2.16 -2.87
N MET A 63 -3.45 1.11 -3.60
CA MET A 63 -3.34 1.16 -5.07
C MET A 63 -4.69 1.52 -5.72
N LEU A 64 -5.76 0.83 -5.30
CA LEU A 64 -7.12 1.07 -5.79
C LEU A 64 -7.65 2.44 -5.33
N ALA A 65 -7.29 2.90 -4.14
CA ALA A 65 -7.67 4.22 -3.64
C ALA A 65 -7.05 5.34 -4.48
N CYS A 66 -5.77 5.21 -4.85
CA CYS A 66 -5.12 6.14 -5.78
C CYS A 66 -5.86 6.17 -7.12
N ALA A 67 -6.10 5.00 -7.73
CA ALA A 67 -6.83 4.91 -8.98
C ALA A 67 -8.25 5.51 -8.91
N ARG A 68 -8.96 5.29 -7.78
CA ARG A 68 -10.31 5.80 -7.54
C ARG A 68 -10.39 7.33 -7.56
N ILE A 69 -9.37 8.02 -7.05
CA ILE A 69 -9.34 9.49 -6.98
C ILE A 69 -8.58 10.13 -8.16
N GLY A 70 -8.08 9.31 -9.09
CA GLY A 70 -7.29 9.76 -10.24
C GLY A 70 -5.83 10.10 -9.91
N ALA A 71 -5.34 9.73 -8.73
CA ALA A 71 -3.93 9.82 -8.39
C ALA A 71 -3.13 8.69 -9.07
N ILE A 72 -1.83 8.89 -9.21
CA ILE A 72 -0.92 7.95 -9.86
C ILE A 72 -0.13 7.24 -8.76
N HIS A 73 -0.39 5.94 -8.54
CA HIS A 73 0.41 5.15 -7.61
C HIS A 73 1.77 4.77 -8.24
N SER A 74 2.85 4.93 -7.48
CA SER A 74 4.20 4.50 -7.85
C SER A 74 4.67 3.46 -6.84
N ILE A 75 4.70 2.18 -7.23
CA ILE A 75 5.03 1.09 -6.30
C ILE A 75 6.55 0.93 -6.25
N VAL A 76 7.10 0.97 -5.03
CA VAL A 76 8.51 0.71 -4.77
C VAL A 76 8.62 -0.58 -3.97
N PHE A 77 9.44 -1.52 -4.44
CA PHE A 77 9.62 -2.80 -3.77
C PHE A 77 10.18 -2.62 -2.36
N ALA A 78 9.52 -3.19 -1.36
CA ALA A 78 9.85 -3.08 0.07
C ALA A 78 11.29 -3.54 0.44
N GLY A 79 11.98 -4.26 -0.45
CA GLY A 79 13.38 -4.66 -0.26
C GLY A 79 14.42 -3.67 -0.77
N PHE A 80 14.03 -2.53 -1.35
CA PHE A 80 14.96 -1.50 -1.80
C PHE A 80 15.56 -0.71 -0.64
N SER A 81 16.79 -0.24 -0.85
CA SER A 81 17.50 0.63 0.08
C SER A 81 16.80 2.00 0.20
N PRO A 82 17.06 2.75 1.30
CA PRO A 82 16.57 4.12 1.46
C PRO A 82 16.94 5.03 0.28
N ASP A 83 18.18 5.03 -0.18
CA ASP A 83 18.61 5.84 -1.33
C ASP A 83 17.82 5.52 -2.61
N ALA A 84 17.53 4.22 -2.85
CA ALA A 84 16.76 3.79 -4.00
C ALA A 84 15.27 4.17 -3.87
N LEU A 85 14.74 4.25 -2.66
CA LEU A 85 13.41 4.77 -2.37
C LEU A 85 13.37 6.30 -2.61
N GLY A 86 14.30 7.06 -2.01
CA GLY A 86 14.38 8.52 -2.14
C GLY A 86 14.48 8.95 -3.60
N ALA A 87 15.35 8.32 -4.39
CA ALA A 87 15.47 8.60 -5.83
C ALA A 87 14.15 8.42 -6.61
N ARG A 88 13.25 7.52 -6.16
CA ARG A 88 11.94 7.30 -6.80
C ARG A 88 10.89 8.27 -6.30
N VAL A 89 10.94 8.64 -5.02
CA VAL A 89 10.10 9.69 -4.43
C VAL A 89 10.37 11.00 -5.16
N ASP A 90 11.63 11.41 -5.27
CA ASP A 90 12.04 12.64 -5.95
C ASP A 90 11.81 12.57 -7.46
N GLY A 91 12.17 11.44 -8.09
CA GLY A 91 12.07 11.28 -9.54
C GLY A 91 10.65 11.34 -10.08
N CYS A 92 9.63 11.14 -9.25
CA CYS A 92 8.23 11.30 -9.62
C CYS A 92 7.54 12.48 -8.92
N ASP A 93 8.26 13.29 -8.15
CA ASP A 93 7.73 14.41 -7.35
C ASP A 93 6.50 13.94 -6.55
N ALA A 94 6.72 12.92 -5.69
CA ALA A 94 5.66 12.29 -4.93
C ALA A 94 5.11 13.23 -3.85
N LYS A 95 3.78 13.31 -3.75
CA LYS A 95 3.10 14.13 -2.74
C LYS A 95 2.98 13.42 -1.40
N VAL A 96 2.84 12.10 -1.42
CA VAL A 96 2.67 11.25 -0.23
C VAL A 96 3.40 9.92 -0.46
N VAL A 97 4.00 9.40 0.62
CA VAL A 97 4.49 8.02 0.72
C VAL A 97 3.57 7.25 1.68
N ILE A 98 3.06 6.10 1.25
CA ILE A 98 2.35 5.14 2.10
C ILE A 98 3.29 3.99 2.42
N THR A 99 3.46 3.68 3.70
CA THR A 99 4.34 2.61 4.17
C THR A 99 3.78 1.89 5.40
N ALA A 100 4.45 0.83 5.82
CA ALA A 100 4.20 0.10 7.06
C ALA A 100 5.36 0.36 8.05
N ASP A 101 5.19 -0.07 9.29
CA ASP A 101 6.27 -0.10 10.27
C ASP A 101 7.40 -1.05 9.82
N THR A 102 7.03 -2.26 9.43
CA THR A 102 7.93 -3.33 9.03
C THR A 102 7.37 -4.20 7.90
N ALA A 103 8.21 -5.05 7.33
CA ALA A 103 7.83 -6.09 6.38
C ALA A 103 8.36 -7.46 6.86
N PRO A 104 7.54 -8.24 7.60
CA PRO A 104 7.87 -9.64 7.88
C PRO A 104 7.79 -10.45 6.58
N ARG A 105 8.87 -11.17 6.26
CA ARG A 105 8.90 -12.12 5.14
C ARG A 105 9.96 -13.20 5.35
N GLY A 106 9.57 -14.46 5.39
CA GLY A 106 10.47 -15.60 5.55
C GLY A 106 11.35 -15.49 6.81
N GLY A 107 10.76 -15.01 7.91
CA GLY A 107 11.46 -14.83 9.19
C GLY A 107 12.39 -13.62 9.28
N ARG A 108 12.46 -12.77 8.24
CA ARG A 108 13.16 -11.48 8.27
C ARG A 108 12.18 -10.34 8.47
N VAL A 109 12.62 -9.30 9.17
CA VAL A 109 11.81 -8.10 9.44
C VAL A 109 12.53 -6.86 8.91
N THR A 110 12.16 -6.41 7.71
CA THR A 110 12.70 -5.16 7.16
C THR A 110 12.01 -3.97 7.82
N LYS A 111 12.78 -2.99 8.30
CA LYS A 111 12.26 -1.79 8.97
C LYS A 111 11.85 -0.71 7.97
N LEU A 112 10.68 -0.85 7.38
CA LEU A 112 10.23 0.03 6.30
C LEU A 112 10.11 1.49 6.74
N LYS A 113 9.59 1.75 7.94
CA LYS A 113 9.46 3.13 8.45
C LYS A 113 10.82 3.82 8.65
N ASP A 114 11.82 3.08 9.10
CA ASP A 114 13.19 3.60 9.25
C ASP A 114 13.78 3.94 7.88
N ASN A 115 13.58 3.07 6.89
CA ASN A 115 14.01 3.33 5.51
C ASN A 115 13.34 4.58 4.92
N VAL A 116 12.05 4.77 5.17
CA VAL A 116 11.30 5.96 4.72
C VAL A 116 11.77 7.24 5.43
N ASN A 117 12.20 7.17 6.68
CA ASN A 117 12.75 8.34 7.39
C ASN A 117 14.13 8.75 6.87
N GLN A 118 14.89 7.79 6.34
CA GLN A 118 16.24 8.02 5.81
C GLN A 118 16.22 8.46 4.35
N ALA A 119 15.26 7.98 3.57
CA ALA A 119 15.04 8.34 2.18
C ALA A 119 14.65 9.81 2.00
#